data_AF-A0A9C9Z860-F1
#
_entry.id   AF-A0A9C9Z860-F1
#
_cell.length_a   1.000
_cell.length_b   1.000
_cell.length_c   1.000
_cell.angle_alpha   90.00
_cell.angle_beta   90.00
_cell.angle_gamma   90.00
#
_symmetry.space_group_name_H-M   'P 1'
#
loop_
_entity.id
_entity.type
_entity.pdbx_description
1 polymer ?
#
loop_
_entity_poly.entity_id
_entity_poly.type
_entity_poly.pdbx_seq_one_letter_code
_entity_poly.pdbx_strand_id
1 'polypeptide(L)'
;MFSSSLCKRCQKAGRLVAQLLQQPGFEALTWREVDVVEEIDHAVALGIVATPAIAIGGVVVFTRLPSEQQLRHAINEQLGGRVGDGR
;
A
#
# COMPACT_ATOMS: atom_id res chain seq x y z
N MET A 1 -1.37 1.60 -3.44
CA MET A 1 0.10 1.78 -3.53
C MET A 1 0.36 2.95 -4.45
N PHE A 2 1.19 3.89 -4.03
CA PHE A 2 1.59 5.04 -4.82
C PHE A 2 2.93 4.73 -5.49
N SER A 3 2.88 4.65 -6.82
CA SER A 3 3.95 4.22 -7.72
C SER A 3 4.21 5.32 -8.74
N SER A 4 5.38 5.34 -9.37
CA SER A 4 5.62 6.21 -10.54
C SER A 4 6.04 5.31 -11.68
N SER A 5 5.40 5.49 -12.84
CA SER A 5 5.46 4.63 -14.05
C SER A 5 6.87 4.28 -14.52
N LEU A 6 7.89 5.01 -14.06
CA LEU A 6 9.30 4.82 -14.46
C LEU A 6 10.18 4.16 -13.39
N CYS A 7 9.62 3.73 -12.25
CA CYS A 7 10.43 3.29 -11.12
C CYS A 7 10.48 1.76 -10.98
N LYS A 8 11.57 1.15 -11.44
CA LYS A 8 11.85 -0.30 -11.31
C LYS A 8 11.69 -0.84 -9.88
N ARG A 9 11.97 0.00 -8.87
CA ARG A 9 11.80 -0.34 -7.45
C ARG A 9 10.32 -0.45 -7.05
N CYS A 10 9.45 0.33 -7.66
CA CYS A 10 8.02 0.26 -7.42
C CYS A 10 7.43 -1.02 -8.02
N GLN A 11 7.85 -1.39 -9.24
CA GLN A 11 7.44 -2.66 -9.84
C GLN A 11 7.77 -3.89 -8.97
N LYS A 12 8.92 -3.87 -8.30
CA LYS A 12 9.31 -4.92 -7.34
C LYS A 12 8.39 -4.92 -6.11
N ALA A 13 8.00 -3.74 -5.62
CA ALA A 13 7.04 -3.61 -4.53
C ALA A 13 5.68 -4.17 -4.91
N GLY A 14 5.15 -3.80 -6.09
CA GLY A 14 3.85 -4.27 -6.58
C GLY A 14 3.77 -5.80 -6.64
N ARG A 15 4.83 -6.46 -7.13
CA ARG A 15 4.91 -7.94 -7.11
C ARG A 15 4.90 -8.52 -5.71
N LEU A 16 5.63 -7.91 -4.76
CA LEU A 16 5.67 -8.34 -3.37
C LEU A 16 4.29 -8.23 -2.71
N VAL A 17 3.58 -7.11 -2.96
CA VAL A 17 2.21 -6.90 -2.51
C VAL A 17 1.27 -7.93 -3.13
N ALA A 18 1.34 -8.14 -4.45
CA ALA A 18 0.49 -9.11 -5.14
C ALA A 18 0.70 -10.54 -4.61
N GLN A 19 1.96 -10.95 -4.37
CA GLN A 19 2.28 -12.25 -3.79
C GLN A 19 1.73 -12.39 -2.36
N LEU A 20 1.81 -11.32 -1.56
CA LEU A 20 1.25 -11.30 -0.22
C LEU A 20 -0.27 -11.42 -0.21
N LEU A 21 -0.96 -10.78 -1.16
CA LEU A 21 -2.41 -10.83 -1.26
C LEU A 21 -2.92 -12.20 -1.72
N GLN A 22 -2.07 -13.00 -2.36
CA GLN A 22 -2.36 -14.41 -2.66
C GLN A 22 -2.20 -15.33 -1.44
N GLN A 23 -1.68 -14.84 -0.30
CA GLN A 23 -1.59 -15.63 0.92
C GLN A 23 -2.95 -15.68 1.63
N PRO A 24 -3.29 -16.83 2.26
CA PRO A 24 -4.52 -16.95 3.03
C PRO A 24 -4.55 -15.94 4.19
N GLY A 25 -5.69 -15.26 4.36
CA GLY A 25 -5.86 -14.15 5.33
C GLY A 25 -5.80 -12.74 4.71
N PHE A 26 -5.41 -12.63 3.44
CA PHE A 26 -5.37 -11.37 2.69
C PHE A 26 -6.42 -11.29 1.57
N GLU A 27 -7.26 -12.30 1.47
CA GLU A 27 -8.20 -12.56 0.37
C GLU A 27 -9.27 -11.46 0.26
N ALA A 28 -9.60 -10.82 1.38
CA ALA A 28 -10.57 -9.72 1.45
C ALA A 28 -9.97 -8.34 1.13
N LEU A 29 -8.65 -8.25 0.90
CA LEU A 29 -7.99 -6.97 0.65
C LEU A 29 -7.93 -6.66 -0.83
N THR A 30 -8.50 -5.52 -1.19
CA THR A 30 -8.35 -4.96 -2.53
C THR A 30 -7.10 -4.09 -2.59
N TRP A 31 -6.26 -4.29 -3.60
CA TRP A 31 -5.09 -3.44 -3.84
C TRP A 31 -5.22 -2.73 -5.18
N ARG A 32 -4.72 -1.50 -5.22
CA ARG A 32 -4.65 -0.69 -6.44
C ARG A 32 -3.30 0.02 -6.46
N GLU A 33 -2.61 -0.05 -7.58
CA GLU A 33 -1.52 0.87 -7.89
C GLU A 33 -2.11 2.18 -8.41
N VAL A 34 -1.71 3.28 -7.77
CA VAL A 34 -2.05 4.66 -8.12
C VAL A 34 -0.75 5.30 -8.56
N ASP A 35 -0.74 5.84 -9.77
CA ASP A 35 0.44 6.51 -10.29
C ASP A 35 0.51 7.94 -9.74
N VAL A 36 1.56 8.27 -9.01
CA VAL A 36 1.76 9.62 -8.46
C VAL A 36 2.06 10.65 -9.53
N VAL A 37 2.49 10.26 -10.73
CA VAL A 37 2.74 11.17 -11.86
C VAL A 37 1.42 11.52 -12.52
N GLU A 38 0.47 10.57 -12.57
CA GLU A 38 -0.91 10.87 -13.00
C GLU A 38 -1.70 11.62 -11.93
N GLU A 39 -1.48 11.33 -10.64
CA GLU A 39 -2.24 11.91 -9.51
C GLU A 39 -1.30 12.60 -8.49
N ILE A 40 -0.51 13.57 -8.96
CA ILE A 40 0.45 14.33 -8.14
C ILE A 40 -0.27 15.07 -7.00
N ASP A 41 -1.38 15.74 -7.29
CA ASP A 41 -2.16 16.50 -6.30
C ASP A 41 -2.66 15.59 -5.16
N HIS A 42 -3.07 14.36 -5.49
CA HIS A 42 -3.55 13.39 -4.52
C HIS A 42 -2.41 12.85 -3.63
N ALA A 43 -1.20 12.72 -4.18
CA ALA A 43 -0.01 12.32 -3.44
C ALA A 43 0.45 13.41 -2.46
N VAL A 44 0.42 14.67 -2.89
CA VAL A 44 0.75 15.82 -2.03
C VAL A 44 -0.28 16.00 -0.92
N ALA A 45 -1.57 15.85 -1.22
CA ALA A 45 -2.64 15.92 -0.23
C ALA A 45 -2.52 14.84 0.85
N LEU A 46 -1.98 13.66 0.50
CA LEU A 46 -1.71 12.55 1.42
C LEU A 46 -0.34 12.66 2.12
N GLY A 47 0.45 13.71 1.87
CA GLY A 47 1.76 13.92 2.47
C GLY A 47 2.84 12.94 1.95
N ILE A 48 2.67 12.41 0.74
CA ILE A 48 3.60 11.45 0.14
C ILE A 48 4.82 12.20 -0.38
N VAL A 49 5.86 12.23 0.45
CA VAL A 49 7.14 12.89 0.12
C VAL A 49 8.10 11.97 -0.64
N ALA A 50 7.87 10.66 -0.61
CA ALA A 50 8.74 9.66 -1.24
C ALA A 50 7.93 8.48 -1.79
N THR A 51 8.22 8.12 -3.04
CA THR A 51 7.76 6.86 -3.66
C THR A 51 8.83 5.78 -3.56
N PRO A 52 8.46 4.50 -3.37
CA PRO A 52 7.10 3.96 -3.28
C PRO A 52 6.46 4.16 -1.90
N ALA A 53 5.18 4.53 -1.87
CA ALA A 53 4.39 4.59 -0.65
C ALA A 53 3.22 3.61 -0.68
N ILE A 54 2.86 3.03 0.47
CA ILE A 54 1.77 2.08 0.63
C ILE A 54 0.81 2.62 1.68
N ALA A 55 -0.41 2.85 1.24
CA ALA A 55 -1.53 3.17 2.12
C ALA A 55 -2.39 1.93 2.34
N ILE A 56 -2.83 1.72 3.57
CA ILE A 56 -3.72 0.64 3.98
C ILE A 56 -4.95 1.29 4.62
N GLY A 57 -6.11 1.07 4.02
CA GLY A 57 -7.37 1.63 4.53
C GLY A 57 -7.37 3.17 4.61
N GLY A 58 -6.86 3.84 3.58
CA GLY A 58 -6.86 5.31 3.49
C GLY A 58 -5.73 6.03 4.24
N VAL A 59 -4.91 5.31 5.02
CA VAL A 59 -3.78 5.90 5.77
C VAL A 59 -2.46 5.40 5.18
N VAL A 60 -1.52 6.32 4.93
CA VAL A 60 -0.17 5.98 4.47
C VAL A 60 0.59 5.32 5.62
N VAL A 61 0.87 4.02 5.49
CA VAL A 61 1.60 3.24 6.52
C VAL A 61 3.08 3.14 6.19
N PHE A 62 3.42 3.10 4.89
CA PHE A 62 4.80 3.03 4.44
C PHE A 62 5.07 4.10 3.39
N THR A 63 6.23 4.75 3.48
CA THR A 63 6.74 5.71 2.49
C THR A 63 7.98 5.18 1.76
N ARG A 64 8.31 3.90 1.98
CA ARG A 64 9.41 3.15 1.36
C ARG A 64 9.00 1.70 1.15
N LEU A 65 9.78 0.96 0.37
CA LEU A 65 9.60 -0.48 0.14
C LEU A 65 9.63 -1.26 1.47
N PRO A 66 8.51 -1.83 1.95
CA PRO A 66 8.54 -2.70 3.11
C PRO A 66 8.97 -4.11 2.72
N SER A 67 9.44 -4.87 3.71
CA SER A 67 9.61 -6.32 3.57
C SER A 67 8.27 -7.05 3.69
N GLU A 68 8.22 -8.27 3.18
CA GLU A 68 7.01 -9.10 3.19
C GLU A 68 6.39 -9.21 4.59
N GLN A 69 7.23 -9.48 5.60
CA GLN A 69 6.83 -9.56 7.00
C GLN A 69 6.27 -8.26 7.56
N GLN A 70 6.86 -7.12 7.19
CA GLN A 70 6.41 -5.81 7.67
C GLN A 70 5.05 -5.44 7.08
N LEU A 71 4.84 -5.73 5.79
CA LEU A 71 3.55 -5.49 5.17
C LEU A 71 2.48 -6.40 5.78
N ARG A 72 2.78 -7.68 5.98
CA ARG A 72 1.90 -8.64 6.65
C ARG A 72 1.52 -8.20 8.06
N HIS A 73 2.49 -7.76 8.85
CA HIS A 73 2.24 -7.28 10.20
C HIS A 73 1.35 -6.03 10.19
N ALA A 74 1.69 -5.02 9.40
CA ALA A 74 0.90 -3.79 9.30
C ALA A 74 -0.54 -4.05 8.83
N ILE A 75 -0.74 -4.95 7.87
CA ILE A 75 -2.08 -5.33 7.43
C ILE A 75 -2.83 -6.06 8.53
N ASN A 76 -2.22 -7.00 9.24
CA ASN A 76 -2.85 -7.69 10.37
C ASN A 76 -3.21 -6.71 11.50
N GLU A 77 -2.35 -5.74 11.81
CA GLU A 77 -2.64 -4.68 12.77
C GLU A 77 -3.83 -3.83 12.32
N GLN A 78 -3.90 -3.49 11.02
CA GLN A 78 -5.02 -2.70 10.47
C GLN A 78 -6.32 -3.51 10.35
N LEU A 79 -6.26 -4.80 10.00
CA LEU A 79 -7.43 -5.69 9.94
C LEU A 79 -7.95 -6.02 11.34
N GLY A 80 -7.05 -6.28 12.30
CA GLY A 80 -7.37 -6.51 13.70
C GLY A 80 -7.92 -5.25 14.39
N GLY A 81 -7.56 -4.06 13.89
CA GLY A 81 -8.06 -2.78 14.39
C GLY A 81 -9.36 -2.27 13.75
N ARG A 82 -9.87 -2.88 12.67
CA ARG A 82 -11.02 -2.37 11.89
C ARG A 82 -12.23 -3.30 11.79
N VAL A 83 -12.40 -4.21 12.75
CA VAL A 83 -13.75 -4.73 13.05
C VAL A 83 -14.50 -3.63 13.80
N GLY A 84 -14.95 -2.61 13.07
CA GLY A 84 -15.75 -1.52 13.65
C GLY A 84 -15.53 -0.16 12.99
N ASP A 85 -15.86 -0.01 11.72
CA ASP A 85 -16.37 1.30 11.25
C ASP A 85 -17.31 1.07 10.07
N GLY A 86 -18.54 0.69 10.43
CA GLY A 86 -19.69 1.02 9.61
C GLY A 86 -20.16 2.40 10.04
N ARG A 87 -20.05 3.38 9.16
CA ARG A 87 -20.87 4.59 9.22
C ARG A 87 -21.11 5.19 7.85
#